data_AF-A0A8J2JDE9-F1
#
_entry.id   AF-A0A8J2JDE9-F1
#
_cell.length_a   1.000
_cell.length_b   1.000
_cell.length_c   1.000
_cell.angle_alpha   90.00
_cell.angle_beta   90.00
_cell.angle_gamma   90.00
#
_symmetry.space_group_name_H-M   'P 1'
#
loop_
_entity.id
_entity.type
_entity.pdbx_description
1 polymer ?
#
loop_
_entity_poly.entity_id
_entity_poly.type
_entity_poly.pdbx_seq_one_letter_code
_entity_poly.pdbx_strand_id
1 'polypeptide(L)' 'AVKLDKSGLIRYDRTSGAFQPLELGRIASHYYITCETIHTYNQLLKAHLSEIELLRV' A
#
# COMPACT_ATOMS: atom_id res chain seq x y z
N ALA A 1 -12.77 1.76 5.76
CA ALA A 1 -11.82 2.68 6.41
C ALA A 1 -10.64 1.95 7.07
N VAL A 2 -10.86 1.21 8.17
CA VAL A 2 -9.76 0.63 8.98
C VAL A 2 -8.85 -0.36 8.22
N LYS A 3 -9.40 -1.16 7.28
CA LYS A 3 -8.59 -2.08 6.46
C LYS A 3 -7.56 -1.32 5.61
N LEU A 4 -7.99 -0.26 4.94
CA LEU A 4 -7.14 0.55 4.05
C LEU A 4 -6.09 1.36 4.82
N ASP A 5 -6.45 1.83 6.01
CA ASP A 5 -5.55 2.52 6.94
C ASP A 5 -4.45 1.58 7.46
N LYS A 6 -4.83 0.35 7.86
CA LYS A 6 -3.87 -0.71 8.25
C LYS A 6 -2.95 -1.16 7.11
N SER A 7 -3.47 -1.20 5.88
CA SER A 7 -2.66 -1.52 4.68
C SER A 7 -1.77 -0.37 4.22
N GLY A 8 -1.83 0.81 4.85
CA GLY A 8 -1.00 1.97 4.49
C GLY A 8 -1.42 2.67 3.20
N LEU A 9 -2.67 2.50 2.76
CA LEU A 9 -3.19 3.14 1.55
C LEU A 9 -3.80 4.51 1.81
N ILE A 10 -4.35 4.70 3.00
CA ILE A 10 -4.93 5.95 3.47
C ILE A 10 -4.45 6.22 4.89
N ARG A 11 -4.57 7.46 5.33
CA ARG A 11 -4.61 7.83 6.73
C ARG A 11 -6.05 8.17 7.09
N TYR A 12 -6.61 7.45 8.05
CA TYR A 12 -7.95 7.70 8.55
C TYR A 12 -7.92 8.39 9.92
N ASP A 13 -8.39 9.64 9.96
CA ASP A 13 -8.61 10.33 11.23
C ASP A 13 -9.94 9.88 11.84
N ARG A 14 -9.87 9.18 12.97
CA ARG A 14 -11.05 8.65 13.68
C ARG A 14 -11.88 9.73 14.36
N THR A 15 -11.30 10.91 14.62
CA THR A 15 -11.98 12.00 15.33
C THR A 15 -12.82 12.84 14.36
N SER A 16 -12.23 13.23 13.23
CA SER A 16 -12.92 14.01 12.20
C SER A 16 -13.64 13.16 11.14
N GLY A 17 -13.30 11.86 11.04
CA GLY A 17 -13.77 10.99 9.95
C GLY A 17 -13.06 11.25 8.62
N ALA A 18 -12.03 12.10 8.59
CA ALA A 18 -11.35 12.49 7.36
C ALA A 18 -10.47 11.37 6.79
N PHE A 19 -10.40 11.33 5.46
CA PHE A 19 -9.54 10.43 4.70
C PHE A 19 -8.45 11.22 4.00
N GLN A 20 -7.20 10.84 4.21
CA GLN A 20 -6.07 11.36 3.46
C GLN A 20 -5.45 10.22 2.62
N PRO A 21 -5.44 10.29 1.28
CA PRO A 21 -4.81 9.28 0.45
C PRO A 21 -3.29 9.34 0.59
N LEU A 22 -2.66 8.18 0.74
CA LEU A 22 -1.21 8.03 0.70
C LEU A 22 -0.75 7.70 -0.73
N GLU A 23 0.54 7.87 -1.02
CA GLU A 23 1.08 7.59 -2.36
C GLU A 23 0.84 6.14 -2.78
N LEU A 24 1.03 5.17 -1.86
CA LEU A 24 0.71 3.77 -2.11
C LEU A 24 -0.77 3.56 -2.47
N GLY A 25 -1.68 4.32 -1.87
CA GLY A 25 -3.11 4.30 -2.21
C GLY A 25 -3.41 4.85 -3.60
N ARG A 26 -2.68 5.89 -4.02
CA ARG A 26 -2.80 6.45 -5.39
C ARG A 26 -2.28 5.46 -6.43
N ILE A 27 -1.12 4.85 -6.17
CA ILE A 27 -0.55 3.79 -7.03
C ILE A 27 -1.53 2.62 -7.13
N ALA A 28 -2.05 2.13 -5.99
CA ALA A 28 -3.04 1.05 -5.96
C ALA A 28 -4.26 1.37 -6.85
N SER A 29 -4.80 2.58 -6.71
CA SER A 29 -5.97 3.02 -7.47
C SER A 29 -5.68 3.20 -8.96
N HIS A 30 -4.48 3.67 -9.31
CA HIS A 30 -4.12 3.93 -10.70
C HIS A 30 -3.92 2.63 -11.49
N TYR A 31 -3.34 1.62 -10.84
CA TYR A 31 -3.04 0.34 -11.46
C TYR A 31 -4.05 -0.77 -11.13
N TYR A 32 -5.18 -0.44 -10.51
CA TYR A 32 -6.21 -1.41 -10.08
C TYR A 32 -5.65 -2.58 -9.24
N ILE A 33 -4.69 -2.27 -8.38
CA ILE A 33 -4.04 -3.27 -7.51
C ILE A 33 -4.81 -3.39 -6.20
N THR A 34 -4.99 -4.62 -5.71
CA THR A 34 -5.67 -4.86 -4.43
C THR A 34 -4.87 -4.34 -3.24
N CYS A 35 -5.58 -4.00 -2.15
CA CYS A 35 -4.94 -3.57 -0.90
C CYS A 35 -4.04 -4.63 -0.25
N GLU A 36 -4.29 -5.91 -0.51
CA GLU A 36 -3.47 -7.02 -0.03
C GLU A 36 -2.16 -7.10 -0.83
N THR A 37 -2.23 -6.98 -2.16
CA THR A 37 -1.05 -6.97 -3.02
C THR A 37 -0.11 -5.80 -2.70
N ILE A 38 -0.63 -4.57 -2.57
CA ILE A 38 0.22 -3.42 -2.19
C ILE A 38 0.80 -3.58 -0.79
N HIS A 39 0.08 -4.21 0.14
CA HIS A 39 0.62 -4.50 1.46
C HIS A 39 1.82 -5.45 1.39
N THR A 40 1.71 -6.52 0.60
CA THR A 40 2.81 -7.45 0.32
C THR A 40 4.01 -6.72 -0.32
N TYR A 41 3.77 -5.89 -1.33
CA TYR A 41 4.83 -5.10 -1.97
C TYR A 41 5.52 -4.16 -0.97
N ASN A 42 4.77 -3.48 -0.10
CA ASN A 42 5.35 -2.59 0.90
C ASN A 42 6.20 -3.32 1.95
N GLN A 43 5.96 -4.62 2.18
CA GLN A 43 6.75 -5.43 3.11
C GLN A 43 7.97 -6.09 2.45
N LEU A 44 7.84 -6.50 1.19
CA LEU A 44 8.86 -7.29 0.49
C LEU A 44 9.81 -6.44 -0.37
N LEU A 45 9.35 -5.32 -0.93
CA LEU A 45 10.18 -4.43 -1.74
C LEU A 45 11.22 -3.73 -0.87
N LYS A 46 12.50 -3.90 -1.23
CA LYS A 46 13.66 -3.27 -0.60
C LYS A 46 14.52 -2.60 -1.67
N ALA A 47 15.27 -1.57 -1.28
CA ALA A 47 16.09 -0.79 -2.20
C ALA A 47 17.15 -1.61 -2.98
N HIS A 48 17.58 -2.75 -2.43
CA HIS A 48 18.63 -3.59 -3.00
C HIS A 48 18.14 -5.03 -3.22
N LEU A 49 17.01 -5.22 -3.90
CA LEU A 49 16.58 -6.53 -4.37
C LEU A 49 17.38 -6.95 -5.61
N SER A 50 17.82 -8.20 -5.65
CA SER A 50 18.25 -8.84 -6.89
C SER A 50 17.05 -9.11 -7.82
N GLU A 51 17.32 -9.30 -9.11
CA GLU A 51 16.26 -9.61 -10.09
C GLU A 51 15.49 -10.89 -9.72
N ILE A 52 16.20 -11.92 -9.21
CA ILE A 52 15.58 -13.16 -8.73
C ILE A 52 14.64 -12.90 -7.56
N GLU A 53 15.03 -12.03 -6.62
CA GLU A 53 14.16 -11.71 -5.49
C GLU A 53 12.97 -10.86 -5.92
N LEU A 54 13.15 -9.93 -6.86
CA LEU A 54 12.07 -9.12 -7.42
C LEU A 54 10.99 -9.99 -8.09
N LEU A 55 11.39 -11.01 -8.86
CA LEU A 55 10.46 -11.94 -9.50
C LEU A 55 9.73 -12.88 -8.52
N ARG A 56 10.23 -13.00 -7.29
CA ARG A 56 9.60 -13.80 -6.23
C ARG A 56 8.59 -13.02 -5.39
N VAL A 57 8.58 -11.69 -5.48
CA VAL A 57 7.62 -10.80 -4.82
C VAL A 57 6.27 -10.88 -5.52
#